data_AF-A0A519MBF0-F1
#
_entry.id   AF-A0A519MBF0-F1
#
_cell.length_a   1.000
_cell.length_b   1.000
_cell.length_c   1.000
_cell.angle_alpha   90.00
_cell.angle_beta   90.00
_cell.angle_gamma   90.00
#
_symmetry.space_group_name_H-M   'P 1'
#
loop_
_entity.id
_entity.type
_entity.pdbx_description
1 polymer ?
#
loop_
_entity_poly.entity_id
_entity_poly.type
_entity_poly.pdbx_seq_one_letter_code
_entity_poly.pdbx_strand_id
1 'polypeptide(L)'
;MLSLLGFLMISTFMYLIMSKRMFAMTALILIPILFALIGGFRAEIGEMMLEGVKKIAPTGVMLIFAIMYFGIMTDAGLFDPIVAKILNVVGGDPLKVVIGTAVLALSVSLDGDGTTTYIIVVAAMLPLYKRLKMNPLILTATAFLS
;
A
#
# COMPACT_ATOMS: atom_id res chain seq x y z
N MET A 1 -29.33 10.39 13.89
CA MET A 1 -28.44 10.73 15.03
C MET A 1 -27.02 10.20 14.80
N LEU A 2 -26.84 8.90 14.56
CA LEU A 2 -25.52 8.30 14.27
C LEU A 2 -24.85 8.83 13.00
N SER A 3 -25.61 9.08 11.94
CA SER A 3 -25.10 9.69 10.70
C SER A 3 -24.47 11.07 10.92
N LEU A 4 -25.10 11.91 11.76
CA LEU A 4 -24.59 13.24 12.10
C LEU A 4 -23.27 13.16 12.86
N LEU A 5 -23.16 12.21 13.80
CA LEU A 5 -21.91 11.92 14.52
C LEU A 5 -20.81 11.44 13.56
N GLY A 6 -21.15 10.60 12.58
CA GLY A 6 -20.21 10.15 11.54
C GLY A 6 -19.67 11.31 10.69
N PHE A 7 -20.54 12.19 10.18
CA PHE A 7 -20.10 13.35 9.41
C PHE A 7 -19.26 14.34 10.25
N LEU A 8 -19.63 14.56 11.51
CA LEU A 8 -18.85 15.40 12.43
C LEU A 8 -17.47 14.77 12.73
N MET A 9 -17.40 13.45 12.88
CA MET A 9 -16.16 12.71 13.08
C MET A 9 -15.22 12.92 11.89
N ILE A 10 -15.70 12.69 10.66
CA ILE A 10 -14.91 12.88 9.43
C ILE A 10 -14.46 14.34 9.31
N SER A 11 -15.37 15.30 9.54
CA SER A 11 -15.05 16.73 9.46
C SER A 11 -13.99 17.14 10.48
N THR A 12 -14.10 16.66 11.72
CA THR A 12 -13.13 16.93 12.80
C THR A 12 -11.77 16.30 12.50
N PHE A 13 -11.78 15.06 11.99
CA PHE A 13 -10.58 14.35 11.53
C PHE A 13 -9.87 15.09 10.40
N MET A 14 -10.58 15.46 9.35
CA MET A 14 -10.01 16.22 8.24
C MET A 14 -9.48 17.58 8.70
N TYR A 15 -10.24 18.30 9.53
CA TYR A 15 -9.81 19.60 10.03
C TYR A 15 -8.51 19.52 10.84
N LEU A 16 -8.39 18.55 11.76
CA LEU A 16 -7.21 18.39 12.61
C LEU A 16 -5.94 18.02 11.82
N ILE A 17 -6.08 17.17 10.81
CA ILE A 17 -4.97 16.76 9.93
C ILE A 17 -4.58 17.91 8.99
N MET A 18 -5.55 18.54 8.32
CA MET A 18 -5.28 19.64 7.39
C MET A 18 -4.70 20.87 8.10
N SER A 19 -5.12 21.11 9.34
CA SER A 19 -4.55 22.18 10.18
C SER A 19 -3.14 21.86 10.70
N LYS A 20 -2.59 20.67 10.39
CA LYS A 20 -1.28 20.17 10.86
C LYS A 20 -1.09 20.25 12.38
N ARG A 21 -2.17 20.29 13.16
CA ARG A 21 -2.13 20.41 14.62
C ARG A 21 -1.92 19.08 15.32
N MET A 22 -2.16 17.97 14.62
CA MET A 22 -1.95 16.62 15.12
C MET A 22 -1.23 15.77 14.08
N PHE A 23 -0.42 14.83 14.55
CA PHE A 23 0.14 13.79 13.72
C PHE A 23 -0.98 12.84 13.25
N ALA A 24 -0.93 12.40 11.99
CA ALA A 24 -2.02 11.65 11.36
C ALA A 24 -2.41 10.39 12.16
N MET A 25 -1.43 9.60 12.60
CA MET A 25 -1.70 8.41 13.42
C MET A 25 -2.41 8.75 14.74
N THR A 26 -2.03 9.84 15.38
CA THR A 26 -2.70 10.29 16.61
C THR A 26 -4.16 10.64 16.34
N ALA A 27 -4.44 11.37 15.26
CA ALA A 27 -5.81 11.71 14.87
C ALA A 27 -6.65 10.46 14.52
N LEU A 28 -6.04 9.47 13.85
CA LEU A 28 -6.69 8.22 13.43
C LEU A 28 -7.09 7.32 14.60
N ILE A 29 -6.39 7.44 15.73
CA ILE A 29 -6.71 6.70 16.96
C ILE A 29 -7.66 7.51 17.84
N LEU A 30 -7.32 8.76 18.16
CA LEU A 30 -8.06 9.55 19.17
C LEU A 30 -9.47 9.92 18.72
N ILE A 31 -9.65 10.29 17.45
CA ILE A 31 -10.92 10.86 16.98
C ILE A 31 -12.04 9.80 16.96
N PRO A 32 -11.82 8.59 16.39
CA PRO A 32 -12.82 7.53 16.47
C PRO A 32 -13.17 7.14 17.91
N ILE A 33 -12.19 7.09 18.81
CA ILE A 33 -12.42 6.78 20.23
C ILE A 33 -13.30 7.84 20.90
N LEU A 34 -12.98 9.13 20.71
CA LEU A 34 -13.76 10.23 21.29
C LEU A 34 -15.21 10.23 20.79
N PHE A 35 -15.42 10.05 19.50
CA PHE A 35 -16.77 10.00 18.94
C PHE A 35 -17.54 8.74 19.32
N ALA A 36 -16.87 7.59 19.48
CA ALA A 36 -17.49 6.37 20.00
C ALA A 36 -17.95 6.53 21.46
N LEU A 37 -17.15 7.20 22.29
CA LEU A 37 -17.51 7.53 23.68
C LEU A 37 -18.72 8.47 23.75
N ILE A 38 -18.78 9.49 22.87
CA ILE A 38 -19.92 10.42 22.75
C ILE A 38 -21.17 9.70 22.22
N GLY A 39 -20.99 8.76 21.29
CA GLY A 39 -22.07 7.95 20.71
C GLY A 39 -22.65 6.89 21.66
N GLY A 40 -22.06 6.69 22.84
CA GLY A 40 -22.53 5.72 23.85
C GLY A 40 -21.92 4.32 23.74
N PHE A 41 -21.00 4.09 22.80
CA PHE A 41 -20.45 2.76 22.46
C PHE A 41 -19.31 2.30 23.39
N ARG A 42 -19.33 2.66 24.67
CA ARG A 42 -18.19 2.49 25.60
C ARG A 42 -17.71 1.03 25.74
N ALA A 43 -18.63 0.08 25.80
CA ALA A 43 -18.32 -1.34 25.94
C ALA A 43 -17.90 -2.01 24.60
N GLU A 44 -18.37 -1.46 23.47
CA GLU A 44 -18.19 -2.04 22.14
C GLU A 44 -16.90 -1.57 21.44
N ILE A 45 -16.26 -0.49 21.92
CA ILE A 45 -15.01 0.03 21.35
C ILE A 45 -13.94 -1.06 21.23
N GLY A 46 -13.79 -1.91 22.26
CA GLY A 46 -12.80 -2.99 22.24
C GLY A 46 -13.06 -4.03 21.15
N GLU A 47 -14.32 -4.44 20.98
CA GLU A 47 -14.71 -5.38 19.93
C GLU A 47 -14.57 -4.74 18.54
N MET A 48 -15.02 -3.49 18.37
CA MET A 48 -14.86 -2.73 17.13
C MET A 48 -13.39 -2.58 16.72
N MET A 49 -12.50 -2.32 17.67
CA MET A 49 -11.06 -2.28 17.41
C MET A 49 -10.51 -3.64 16.98
N LEU A 50 -10.88 -4.71 17.68
CA LEU A 50 -10.47 -6.08 17.35
C LEU A 50 -10.97 -6.51 15.97
N GLU A 51 -12.21 -6.18 15.61
CA GLU A 51 -12.74 -6.42 14.27
C GLU A 51 -11.97 -5.64 13.21
N GLY A 52 -11.63 -4.38 13.49
CA GLY A 52 -10.79 -3.57 12.60
C GLY A 52 -9.44 -4.22 12.34
N VAL A 53 -8.76 -4.66 13.41
CA VAL A 53 -7.47 -5.36 13.29
C VAL A 53 -7.62 -6.67 12.52
N LYS A 54 -8.65 -7.49 12.82
CA LYS A 54 -8.90 -8.74 12.12
C LYS A 54 -9.17 -8.55 10.63
N LYS A 55 -9.82 -7.45 10.23
CA LYS A 55 -10.06 -7.12 8.82
C LYS A 55 -8.79 -6.74 8.06
N ILE A 56 -7.85 -6.05 8.71
CA ILE A 56 -6.61 -5.58 8.07
C ILE A 56 -5.49 -6.64 8.14
N ALA A 57 -5.55 -7.55 9.11
CA ALA A 57 -4.51 -8.57 9.34
C ALA A 57 -4.15 -9.41 8.10
N PRO A 58 -5.11 -9.94 7.29
CA PRO A 58 -4.78 -10.70 6.09
C PRO A 58 -3.95 -9.90 5.08
N THR A 59 -4.26 -8.61 4.89
CA THR A 59 -3.52 -7.72 3.99
C THR A 59 -2.08 -7.53 4.46
N GLY A 60 -1.88 -7.30 5.76
CA GLY A 60 -0.53 -7.18 6.33
C GLY A 60 0.31 -8.45 6.18
N VAL A 61 -0.30 -9.62 6.41
CA VAL A 61 0.36 -10.91 6.22
C VAL A 61 0.75 -11.12 4.75
N MET A 62 -0.15 -10.81 3.82
CA MET A 62 0.11 -10.90 2.38
C MET A 62 1.30 -10.03 1.96
N LEU A 63 1.40 -8.80 2.48
CA LEU A 63 2.52 -7.90 2.18
C LEU A 63 3.84 -8.44 2.70
N ILE A 64 3.90 -8.86 3.96
CA ILE A 64 5.13 -9.41 4.56
C ILE A 64 5.56 -10.65 3.78
N PHE A 65 4.60 -11.53 3.45
CA PHE A 65 4.85 -12.69 2.61
C PHE A 65 5.41 -12.29 1.24
N ALA A 66 4.79 -11.34 0.53
CA ALA A 66 5.24 -10.90 -0.78
C ALA A 66 6.66 -10.33 -0.75
N ILE A 67 6.98 -9.44 0.21
CA ILE A 67 8.32 -8.87 0.36
C ILE A 67 9.34 -9.98 0.61
N MET A 68 9.06 -10.91 1.54
CA MET A 68 9.97 -12.01 1.85
C MET A 68 10.14 -12.96 0.67
N TYR A 69 9.05 -13.33 0.01
CA TYR A 69 9.04 -14.24 -1.14
C TYR A 69 9.86 -13.67 -2.30
N PHE A 70 9.59 -12.43 -2.71
CA PHE A 70 10.34 -11.76 -3.78
C PHE A 70 11.78 -11.47 -3.39
N GLY A 71 12.05 -11.16 -2.11
CA GLY A 71 13.40 -11.04 -1.57
C GLY A 71 14.20 -12.33 -1.74
N ILE A 72 13.68 -13.46 -1.25
CA ILE A 72 14.34 -14.78 -1.33
C ILE A 72 14.53 -15.20 -2.80
N MET A 73 13.54 -15.00 -3.67
CA MET A 73 13.68 -15.31 -5.10
C MET A 73 14.78 -14.48 -5.79
N THR A 74 14.97 -13.23 -5.35
CA THR A 74 16.03 -12.34 -5.84
C THR A 74 17.39 -12.85 -5.43
N ASP A 75 17.55 -13.20 -4.16
CA ASP A 75 18.81 -13.73 -3.63
C ASP A 75 19.15 -15.11 -4.23
N ALA A 76 18.13 -15.93 -4.53
CA ALA A 76 18.29 -17.23 -5.19
C ALA A 76 18.59 -17.15 -6.69
N GLY A 77 18.55 -15.96 -7.31
CA GLY A 77 18.83 -15.77 -8.74
C GLY A 77 17.73 -16.29 -9.69
N LEU A 78 16.54 -16.61 -9.16
CA LEU A 78 15.41 -17.13 -9.97
C LEU A 78 14.98 -16.14 -11.06
N PHE A 79 15.19 -14.84 -10.83
CA PHE A 79 14.86 -13.81 -11.79
C PHE A 79 15.80 -13.74 -12.99
N ASP A 80 16.98 -14.36 -12.94
CA ASP A 80 17.97 -14.24 -14.01
C ASP A 80 17.48 -14.80 -15.36
N PRO A 81 16.93 -16.03 -15.44
CA PRO A 81 16.34 -16.53 -16.68
C PRO A 81 15.05 -15.80 -17.08
N ILE A 82 14.25 -15.34 -16.10
CA ILE A 82 13.00 -14.62 -16.36
C ILE A 82 13.30 -13.26 -17.00
N VAL A 83 14.26 -12.52 -16.43
CA VAL A 83 14.73 -11.23 -16.93
C VAL A 83 15.33 -11.40 -18.32
N ALA A 84 16.14 -12.44 -18.57
CA ALA A 84 16.68 -12.72 -19.91
C ALA A 84 15.57 -12.99 -20.94
N LYS A 85 14.52 -13.71 -20.55
CA LYS A 85 13.36 -13.99 -21.43
C LYS A 85 12.55 -12.74 -21.72
N ILE A 86 12.31 -11.91 -20.71
CA ILE A 86 11.67 -10.59 -20.86
C ILE A 86 12.53 -9.71 -21.76
N LEU A 87 13.83 -9.65 -21.54
CA LEU A 87 14.78 -8.90 -22.38
C LEU A 87 14.72 -9.31 -23.85
N ASN A 88 14.57 -10.60 -24.14
CA ASN A 88 14.40 -11.09 -25.51
C ASN A 88 13.08 -10.67 -26.16
N VAL A 89 12.00 -10.54 -25.40
CA VAL A 89 10.69 -10.07 -25.90
C VAL A 89 10.66 -8.55 -26.04
N VAL A 90 11.28 -7.87 -25.09
CA VAL A 90 11.23 -6.41 -24.96
C VAL A 90 12.30 -5.74 -25.84
N GLY A 91 13.38 -6.46 -26.16
CA GLY A 91 14.51 -5.98 -26.97
C GLY A 91 15.40 -4.98 -26.23
N GLY A 92 15.32 -4.93 -24.89
CA GLY A 92 16.03 -3.95 -24.08
C GLY A 92 15.42 -2.55 -24.04
N ASP A 93 14.23 -2.35 -24.61
CA ASP A 93 13.52 -1.06 -24.57
C ASP A 93 13.00 -0.76 -23.15
N PRO A 94 13.56 0.24 -22.44
CA PRO A 94 13.15 0.59 -21.08
C PRO A 94 11.69 1.00 -20.98
N LEU A 95 11.10 1.51 -22.07
CA LEU A 95 9.75 2.08 -22.08
C LEU A 95 8.68 0.98 -21.93
N LYS A 96 8.89 -0.17 -22.58
CA LYS A 96 8.03 -1.35 -22.44
C LYS A 96 8.03 -1.92 -21.01
N VAL A 97 9.17 -1.87 -20.33
CA VAL A 97 9.30 -2.30 -18.92
C VAL A 97 8.51 -1.37 -18.00
N VAL A 98 8.56 -0.06 -18.26
CA VAL A 98 7.76 0.94 -17.54
C VAL A 98 6.27 0.71 -17.75
N ILE A 99 5.82 0.46 -18.99
CA ILE A 99 4.42 0.13 -19.27
C ILE A 99 3.97 -1.13 -18.51
N GLY A 100 4.79 -2.18 -18.50
CA GLY A 100 4.50 -3.40 -17.72
C GLY A 100 4.43 -3.12 -16.22
N THR A 101 5.28 -2.23 -15.70
CA THR A 101 5.25 -1.78 -14.30
C THR A 101 3.94 -1.06 -13.98
N ALA A 102 3.49 -0.16 -14.87
CA ALA A 102 2.25 0.59 -14.70
C ALA A 102 1.02 -0.33 -14.73
N VAL A 103 0.96 -1.30 -15.64
CA VAL A 103 -0.13 -2.28 -15.71
C VAL A 103 -0.19 -3.15 -14.45
N LEU A 104 0.97 -3.59 -13.95
CA LEU A 104 1.04 -4.34 -12.70
C LEU A 104 0.55 -3.48 -11.53
N ALA A 105 0.99 -2.22 -11.45
CA ALA A 105 0.59 -1.30 -10.40
C ALA A 105 -0.92 -1.04 -10.41
N LEU A 106 -1.51 -0.81 -11.58
CA LEU A 106 -2.96 -0.68 -11.75
C LEU A 106 -3.73 -1.95 -11.37
N SER A 107 -3.14 -3.13 -11.58
CA SER A 107 -3.78 -4.40 -11.24
C SER A 107 -3.79 -4.64 -9.72
N VAL A 108 -2.73 -4.19 -9.04
CA VAL A 108 -2.61 -4.31 -7.58
C VAL A 108 -3.40 -3.21 -6.87
N SER A 109 -3.46 -1.99 -7.43
CA SER A 109 -4.20 -0.85 -6.87
C SER A 109 -5.72 -1.01 -6.86
N LEU A 110 -6.23 -2.11 -7.43
CA LEU A 110 -7.64 -2.49 -7.28
C LEU A 110 -8.04 -2.73 -5.81
N ASP A 111 -7.07 -2.98 -4.91
CA ASP A 111 -7.29 -3.04 -3.46
C ASP A 111 -7.56 -1.66 -2.83
N GLY A 112 -7.37 -0.57 -3.58
CA GLY A 112 -7.60 0.80 -3.17
C GLY A 112 -6.57 1.34 -2.17
N ASP A 113 -5.50 0.59 -1.89
CA ASP A 113 -4.41 1.01 -1.02
C ASP A 113 -3.13 1.25 -1.82
N GLY A 114 -2.73 2.52 -1.92
CA GLY A 114 -1.50 2.91 -2.60
C GLY A 114 -0.25 2.40 -1.89
N THR A 115 -0.32 2.14 -0.59
CA THR A 115 0.82 1.67 0.22
C THR A 115 1.13 0.21 -0.09
N THR A 116 0.11 -0.66 -0.07
CA THR A 116 0.23 -2.07 -0.50
C THR A 116 0.68 -2.16 -1.95
N THR A 117 0.07 -1.38 -2.84
CA THR A 117 0.45 -1.31 -4.26
C THR A 117 1.92 -0.99 -4.43
N TYR A 118 2.39 0.09 -3.81
CA TYR A 118 3.79 0.49 -3.87
C TYR A 118 4.72 -0.61 -3.38
N ILE A 119 4.44 -1.19 -2.23
CA ILE A 119 5.27 -2.25 -1.62
C ILE A 119 5.36 -3.47 -2.54
N ILE A 120 4.22 -3.95 -3.08
CA ILE A 120 4.16 -5.14 -3.92
C ILE A 120 4.88 -4.89 -5.25
N VAL A 121 4.57 -3.78 -5.92
CA VAL A 121 5.15 -3.44 -7.24
C VAL A 121 6.65 -3.23 -7.12
N VAL A 122 7.12 -2.52 -6.10
CA VAL A 122 8.55 -2.31 -5.89
C VAL A 122 9.25 -3.62 -5.56
N ALA A 123 8.71 -4.44 -4.65
CA ALA A 123 9.32 -5.73 -4.32
C ALA A 123 9.43 -6.65 -5.54
N ALA A 124 8.41 -6.67 -6.41
CA ALA A 124 8.37 -7.50 -7.60
C ALA A 124 9.26 -6.98 -8.75
N MET A 125 9.31 -5.66 -8.98
CA MET A 125 9.94 -5.07 -10.17
C MET A 125 11.36 -4.54 -9.90
N LEU A 126 11.74 -4.28 -8.65
CA LEU A 126 13.08 -3.81 -8.31
C LEU A 126 14.22 -4.71 -8.85
N PRO A 127 14.12 -6.05 -8.81
CA PRO A 127 15.15 -6.93 -9.38
C PRO A 127 15.33 -6.72 -10.89
N LEU A 128 14.23 -6.56 -11.62
CA LEU A 128 14.23 -6.29 -13.06
C LEU A 128 14.89 -4.95 -13.38
N TYR A 129 14.52 -3.88 -12.66
CA TYR A 129 15.12 -2.55 -12.84
C TYR A 129 16.62 -2.56 -12.56
N LYS A 130 17.06 -3.24 -11.49
CA LYS A 130 18.49 -3.37 -11.16
C LYS A 130 19.29 -4.11 -12.24
N ARG A 131 18.74 -5.20 -12.79
CA ARG A 131 19.40 -5.98 -13.86
C ARG A 131 19.53 -5.20 -15.17
N LEU A 132 18.52 -4.38 -15.50
CA LEU A 132 18.53 -3.51 -16.67
C LEU A 132 19.35 -2.22 -16.48
N LYS A 133 19.94 -2.03 -15.29
CA LYS A 133 20.60 -0.78 -14.88
C LYS A 133 19.71 0.45 -15.08
N MET A 134 18.39 0.27 -14.95
CA MET A 134 17.41 1.35 -15.02
C MET A 134 17.39 2.12 -13.71
N ASN A 135 17.11 3.42 -13.79
CA ASN A 135 16.99 4.25 -12.60
C ASN A 135 15.81 3.77 -11.72
N PRO A 136 16.04 3.32 -10.47
CA PRO A 136 14.97 2.88 -9.58
C PRO A 136 13.92 3.95 -9.28
N LEU A 137 14.27 5.24 -9.48
CA LEU A 137 13.31 6.34 -9.33
C LEU A 137 12.14 6.25 -10.30
N ILE A 138 12.35 5.68 -11.49
CA ILE A 138 11.29 5.50 -12.49
C ILE A 138 10.28 4.44 -12.00
N LEU A 139 10.76 3.38 -11.36
CA LEU A 139 9.91 2.37 -10.72
C LEU A 139 9.07 3.00 -9.60
N THR A 140 9.68 3.80 -8.73
CA THR A 140 8.94 4.44 -7.64
C THR A 140 7.95 5.48 -8.14
N ALA A 141 8.28 6.24 -9.18
CA ALA A 141 7.40 7.24 -9.76
C ALA A 141 6.18 6.60 -10.44
N THR A 142 6.40 5.48 -11.15
CA THR A 142 5.32 4.77 -11.87
C THR A 142 4.39 4.04 -10.91
N ALA A 143 4.91 3.48 -9.82
CA ALA A 143 4.08 2.85 -8.77
C ALA A 143 3.27 3.87 -7.95
N PHE A 144 3.68 5.14 -7.88
CA PHE A 144 2.93 6.19 -7.18
C PHE A 144 1.90 6.90 -8.05
N LEU A 145 2.02 6.79 -9.38
CA LEU A 145 1.12 7.44 -10.34
C LEU A 145 -0.14 6.60 -10.65
N SER A 146 -0.11 5.31 -10.29
CA SER A 146 -1.17 4.31 -10.49
C SER A 146 -2.26 4.30 -9.44
#